data_AF-A0AA88N015-F1
#
_entry.id   AF-A0AA88N015-F1
#
_cell.length_a   1.000
_cell.length_b   1.000
_cell.length_c   1.000
_cell.angle_alpha   90.00
_cell.angle_beta   90.00
_cell.angle_gamma   90.00
#
_symmetry.space_group_name_H-M   'P 1'
#
loop_
_entity.id
_entity.type
_entity.pdbx_description
1 polymer ?
#
loop_
_entity_poly.entity_id
_entity_poly.type
_entity_poly.pdbx_seq_one_letter_code
_entity_poly.pdbx_strand_id
1 'polypeptide(L)'
;MTQSIWDDPIEFSTKVKDSCTMIVTGHRQYTKLRVSCEGSKRSYWCEFVGKPETCRPYNKNPRHYFVQLMWDLRKLRHACRGPRRLKPHMCRAAADESQMIFSTSSFYKSRTVTRPVEQPTRPQPEPSPTRSDAAMEVSLKTSRVPPTQTTQTTQTLSPQQTTAPVESAAETLAQRHCWRSLQGICTYVIGLFRRE
;
A
#
# COMPACT_ATOMS: atom_id res chain seq x y z
N MET A 1 -11.96 30.12 -5.25
CA MET A 1 -11.29 29.45 -6.40
C MET A 1 -10.79 28.11 -5.90
N THR A 2 -10.97 27.02 -6.65
CA THR A 2 -10.41 25.71 -6.27
C THR A 2 -8.96 25.63 -6.72
N GLN A 3 -8.01 25.69 -5.79
CA GLN A 3 -6.60 25.37 -6.07
C GLN A 3 -6.51 23.97 -6.68
N SER A 4 -5.88 23.88 -7.83
CA SER A 4 -5.68 22.62 -8.54
C SER A 4 -4.43 21.93 -8.01
N ILE A 5 -4.38 20.60 -8.06
CA ILE A 5 -3.19 19.84 -7.62
C ILE A 5 -1.93 20.10 -8.46
N TRP A 6 -2.09 20.83 -9.57
CA TRP A 6 -1.04 21.30 -10.47
C TRP A 6 -0.48 22.68 -10.08
N ASP A 7 -1.18 23.44 -9.23
CA ASP A 7 -0.87 24.85 -8.94
C ASP A 7 0.11 25.00 -7.76
N ASP A 8 -0.06 24.19 -6.71
CA ASP A 8 0.78 24.20 -5.50
C ASP A 8 1.83 23.06 -5.51
N PRO A 9 3.14 23.34 -5.70
CA PRO A 9 4.20 22.34 -5.58
C PRO A 9 4.19 21.60 -4.23
N ILE A 10 4.77 20.39 -4.22
CA ILE A 10 4.99 19.63 -2.99
C ILE A 10 6.46 19.74 -2.60
N GLU A 11 6.74 20.51 -1.56
CA GLU A 11 8.10 20.71 -1.04
C GLU A 11 8.47 19.65 0.01
N PHE A 12 9.75 19.27 0.05
CA PHE A 12 10.30 18.36 1.05
C PHE A 12 11.82 18.49 1.16
N SER A 13 12.42 17.86 2.17
CA SER A 13 13.89 17.74 2.29
C SER A 13 14.33 16.27 2.31
N THR A 14 15.50 15.98 1.73
CA THR A 14 16.09 14.63 1.76
C THR A 14 16.72 14.30 3.11
N LYS A 15 17.14 13.04 3.31
CA LYS A 15 17.87 12.60 4.52
C LYS A 15 19.21 13.33 4.74
N VAL A 16 19.72 14.08 3.76
CA VAL A 16 20.92 14.93 3.88
C VAL A 16 20.60 16.43 3.85
N LYS A 17 19.31 16.81 3.95
CA LYS A 17 18.80 18.18 3.84
C LYS A 17 19.07 18.87 2.48
N ASP A 18 19.07 18.13 1.36
CA ASP A 18 18.79 18.79 0.07
C ASP A 18 17.35 19.31 0.13
N SER A 19 17.10 20.55 -0.30
CA SER A 19 15.75 21.06 -0.51
C SER A 19 15.19 20.52 -1.83
N CYS A 20 13.95 20.08 -1.88
CA CYS A 20 13.36 19.46 -3.07
C CYS A 20 11.93 19.95 -3.33
N THR A 21 11.64 20.28 -4.59
CA THR A 21 10.30 20.59 -5.10
C THR A 21 9.82 19.47 -6.01
N MET A 22 8.59 19.00 -5.77
CA MET A 22 7.90 18.03 -6.61
C MET A 22 6.77 18.76 -7.35
N ILE A 23 6.88 18.81 -8.67
CA ILE A 23 5.91 19.45 -9.58
C ILE A 23 5.29 18.35 -10.45
N VAL A 24 3.96 18.29 -10.45
CA VAL A 24 3.19 17.38 -11.31
C VAL A 24 2.81 18.11 -12.60
N THR A 25 2.80 17.43 -13.74
CA THR A 25 2.23 17.95 -15.01
C THR A 25 1.43 16.86 -15.73
N GLY A 26 0.18 17.16 -16.07
CA GLY A 26 -0.77 16.18 -16.64
C GLY A 26 -1.06 16.44 -18.11
N HIS A 27 -1.11 15.38 -18.92
CA HIS A 27 -1.61 15.47 -20.30
C HIS A 27 -2.30 14.16 -20.72
N ARG A 28 -3.63 14.13 -20.54
CA ARG A 28 -4.68 13.15 -20.94
C ARG A 28 -4.37 11.63 -20.94
N GLN A 29 -3.27 11.19 -21.52
CA GLN A 29 -2.81 9.79 -21.54
C GLN A 29 -1.79 9.46 -20.45
N TYR A 30 -1.01 10.45 -19.99
CA TYR A 30 0.04 10.26 -18.98
C TYR A 30 0.15 11.46 -18.03
N THR A 31 0.56 11.17 -16.81
CA THR A 31 1.05 12.17 -15.84
C THR A 31 2.57 12.11 -15.78
N LYS A 32 3.21 13.28 -15.78
CA LYS A 32 4.64 13.48 -15.50
C LYS A 32 4.80 14.02 -14.08
N LEU A 33 5.85 13.59 -13.40
CA LEU A 33 6.24 14.10 -12.09
C LEU A 33 7.71 14.48 -12.15
N ARG A 34 8.00 15.78 -12.05
CA ARG A 34 9.36 16.32 -12.02
C ARG A 34 9.75 16.62 -10.57
N VAL A 35 10.85 16.03 -10.12
CA VAL A 35 11.45 16.27 -8.82
C VAL A 35 12.74 17.03 -9.06
N SER A 36 12.80 18.28 -8.63
CA SER A 36 14.00 19.12 -8.65
C SER A 36 14.51 19.28 -7.22
N CYS A 37 15.82 19.21 -7.01
CA CYS A 37 16.44 19.33 -5.70
C CYS A 37 17.69 20.21 -5.75
N GLU A 38 17.94 20.92 -4.67
CA GLU A 38 19.12 21.73 -4.42
C GLU A 38 19.82 21.23 -3.16
N GLY A 39 21.04 20.71 -3.34
CA GLY A 39 21.93 20.31 -2.25
C GLY A 39 23.18 21.17 -2.22
N SER A 40 23.87 21.21 -1.08
CA SER A 40 24.97 22.15 -0.74
C SER A 40 26.19 22.19 -1.68
N LYS A 41 26.24 21.36 -2.73
CA LYS A 41 27.29 21.35 -3.76
C LYS A 41 26.77 21.25 -5.20
N ARG A 42 25.46 21.10 -5.42
CA ARG A 42 24.82 20.95 -6.75
C ARG A 42 23.30 20.87 -6.65
N SER A 43 22.62 21.44 -7.63
CA SER A 43 21.25 21.05 -7.98
C SER A 43 21.22 19.73 -8.76
N TYR A 44 20.12 18.99 -8.67
CA TYR A 44 19.85 17.80 -9.49
C TYR A 44 18.35 17.64 -9.71
N TRP A 45 17.94 16.98 -10.79
CA TRP A 45 16.52 16.74 -11.07
C TRP A 45 16.28 15.37 -11.71
N CYS A 46 15.06 14.86 -11.59
CA CYS A 46 14.58 13.66 -12.29
C CYS A 46 13.09 13.75 -12.63
N GLU A 47 12.69 12.97 -13.63
CA GLU A 47 11.31 12.85 -14.07
C GLU A 47 10.81 11.41 -14.00
N PHE A 48 9.56 11.25 -13.61
CA PHE A 48 8.82 9.99 -13.61
C PHE A 48 7.53 10.13 -14.43
N VAL A 49 7.06 9.04 -15.03
CA VAL A 49 5.83 8.95 -15.83
C VAL A 49 4.94 7.81 -15.37
N GLY A 50 3.62 8.00 -15.43
CA GLY A 50 2.63 6.98 -15.07
C GLY A 50 1.20 7.39 -15.40
N LYS A 51 0.22 6.58 -15.03
CA LYS A 51 -1.22 6.86 -15.20
C LYS A 51 -1.99 6.74 -13.86
N PRO A 52 -1.82 7.67 -12.90
CA PRO A 52 -2.47 7.57 -11.59
C PRO A 52 -3.99 7.39 -11.66
N GLU A 53 -4.64 7.94 -12.69
CA GLU A 53 -6.09 7.82 -12.99
C GLU A 53 -6.64 6.39 -13.06
N THR A 54 -5.80 5.37 -13.30
CA THR A 54 -6.22 3.95 -13.33
C THR A 54 -6.37 3.34 -11.93
N CYS A 55 -5.90 4.05 -10.90
CA CYS A 55 -6.07 3.71 -9.49
C CYS A 55 -7.26 4.46 -8.90
N ARG A 56 -8.44 3.83 -8.78
CA ARG A 56 -9.67 4.48 -8.26
C ARG A 56 -9.49 5.34 -6.97
N PRO A 57 -8.64 4.98 -5.98
CA PRO A 57 -8.31 5.85 -4.86
C PRO A 57 -7.67 7.20 -5.22
N TYR A 58 -6.84 7.28 -6.27
CA TYR A 58 -6.25 8.53 -6.76
C TYR A 58 -7.34 9.53 -7.13
N ASN A 59 -8.34 9.09 -7.90
CA ASN A 59 -9.41 9.93 -8.44
C ASN A 59 -10.28 10.56 -7.33
N LYS A 60 -10.19 10.06 -6.08
CA LYS A 60 -10.82 10.64 -4.89
C LYS A 60 -9.91 11.61 -4.11
N ASN A 61 -8.58 11.44 -4.18
CA ASN A 61 -7.61 12.33 -3.54
C ASN A 61 -6.27 12.34 -4.28
N PRO A 62 -6.14 13.12 -5.38
CA PRO A 62 -4.93 13.15 -6.19
C PRO A 62 -3.70 13.68 -5.44
N ARG A 63 -3.86 14.65 -4.52
CA ARG A 63 -2.74 15.21 -3.75
C ARG A 63 -2.14 14.17 -2.79
N HIS A 64 -2.95 13.31 -2.18
CA HIS A 64 -2.45 12.26 -1.28
C HIS A 64 -1.54 11.25 -1.98
N TYR A 65 -1.76 10.96 -3.26
CA TYR A 65 -0.89 10.10 -4.06
C TYR A 65 0.54 10.67 -4.15
N PHE A 66 0.68 11.93 -4.59
CA PHE A 66 2.00 12.56 -4.73
C PHE A 66 2.65 12.83 -3.38
N VAL A 67 1.85 13.13 -2.34
CA VAL A 67 2.33 13.17 -0.95
C VAL A 67 2.91 11.81 -0.52
N GLN A 68 2.27 10.68 -0.82
CA GLN A 68 2.84 9.34 -0.53
C GLN A 68 4.19 9.12 -1.26
N LEU A 69 4.33 9.55 -2.52
CA LEU A 69 5.62 9.51 -3.23
C LEU A 69 6.68 10.37 -2.53
N MET A 70 6.33 11.58 -2.08
CA MET A 70 7.21 12.46 -1.32
C MET A 70 7.67 11.78 -0.01
N TRP A 71 6.77 11.12 0.72
CA TRP A 71 7.11 10.39 1.95
C TRP A 71 8.12 9.27 1.71
N ASP A 72 8.20 8.71 0.51
CA ASP A 72 9.26 7.75 0.12
C ASP A 72 10.55 8.45 -0.33
N LEU A 73 10.46 9.46 -1.19
CA LEU A 73 11.63 10.18 -1.72
C LEU A 73 12.44 10.90 -0.63
N ARG A 74 11.78 11.47 0.38
CA ARG A 74 12.45 12.14 1.52
C ARG A 74 13.34 11.21 2.35
N LYS A 75 13.06 9.90 2.36
CA LYS A 75 13.84 8.89 3.11
C LYS A 75 15.23 8.67 2.49
N LEU A 76 15.38 9.01 1.21
CA LEU A 76 16.62 8.83 0.44
C LEU A 76 17.65 9.90 0.82
N ARG A 77 18.94 9.58 0.64
CA ARG A 77 20.03 10.59 0.67
C ARG A 77 20.16 11.40 -0.62
N HIS A 78 19.43 11.03 -1.67
CA HIS A 78 19.45 11.68 -2.99
C HIS A 78 18.17 11.24 -3.72
N ALA A 79 17.20 12.13 -3.91
CA ALA A 79 15.85 11.73 -4.34
C ALA A 79 15.86 10.91 -5.66
N CYS A 80 16.65 11.38 -6.63
CA CYS A 80 16.79 10.77 -7.95
C CYS A 80 17.67 9.50 -8.03
N ARG A 81 18.09 8.91 -6.89
CA ARG A 81 18.82 7.62 -6.83
C ARG A 81 18.05 6.52 -6.10
N GLY A 82 16.75 6.72 -5.85
CA GLY A 82 15.85 5.73 -5.27
C GLY A 82 15.38 4.66 -6.27
N PRO A 83 14.29 3.95 -5.92
CA PRO A 83 13.67 2.96 -6.82
C PRO A 83 13.28 3.57 -8.17
N ARG A 84 13.55 2.84 -9.26
CA ARG A 84 13.16 3.21 -10.65
C ARG A 84 11.64 3.18 -10.90
N ARG A 85 10.85 2.87 -9.88
CA ARG A 85 9.40 2.65 -9.91
C ARG A 85 8.85 2.93 -8.51
N LEU A 86 7.99 3.94 -8.39
CA LEU A 86 7.40 4.37 -7.11
C LEU A 86 5.98 3.83 -7.00
N LYS A 87 5.71 3.03 -5.95
CA LYS A 87 4.42 2.37 -5.71
C LYS A 87 3.72 2.99 -4.47
N PRO A 88 2.89 4.04 -4.61
CA PRO A 88 2.15 4.59 -3.47
C PRO A 88 1.22 3.53 -2.86
N HIS A 89 1.15 3.51 -1.54
CA HIS A 89 0.35 2.56 -0.76
C HIS A 89 -1.12 2.53 -1.19
N MET A 90 -1.73 3.69 -1.48
CA MET A 90 -3.13 3.77 -1.91
C MET A 90 -3.42 3.11 -3.28
N CYS A 91 -2.37 2.79 -4.06
CA CYS A 91 -2.46 2.11 -5.35
C CYS A 91 -1.76 0.74 -5.36
N ARG A 92 -1.44 0.19 -4.18
CA ARG A 92 -0.69 -1.08 -4.05
C ARG A 92 -1.37 -2.29 -4.74
N ALA A 93 -2.69 -2.27 -4.87
CA ALA A 93 -3.50 -3.29 -5.55
C ALA A 93 -4.03 -2.86 -6.93
N ALA A 94 -3.61 -1.69 -7.45
CA ALA A 94 -3.99 -1.23 -8.78
C ALA A 94 -3.03 -1.75 -9.86
N ALA A 95 -3.44 -1.63 -11.13
CA ALA A 95 -2.64 -2.04 -12.28
C ALA A 95 -1.26 -1.35 -12.29
N ASP A 96 -0.26 -2.02 -12.87
CA ASP A 96 1.14 -1.61 -12.80
C ASP A 96 1.41 -0.23 -13.46
N GLU A 97 0.56 0.18 -14.41
CA GLU A 97 0.58 1.51 -15.05
C GLU A 97 0.14 2.66 -14.13
N SER A 98 -0.51 2.37 -13.00
CA SER A 98 -0.87 3.38 -11.99
C SER A 98 0.32 3.90 -11.19
N GLN A 99 1.50 3.33 -11.37
CA GLN A 99 2.74 3.62 -10.64
C GLN A 99 3.60 4.61 -11.43
N MET A 100 4.41 5.40 -10.73
CA MET A 100 5.32 6.34 -11.40
C MET A 100 6.66 5.67 -11.71
N ILE A 101 6.97 5.52 -13.01
CA ILE A 101 8.19 4.90 -13.53
C ILE A 101 9.22 5.97 -13.86
N PHE A 102 10.47 5.78 -13.43
CA PHE A 102 11.57 6.69 -13.71
C PHE A 102 11.82 6.81 -15.22
N SER A 103 11.87 8.04 -15.73
CA SER A 103 12.12 8.37 -17.14
C SER A 103 13.56 8.86 -17.37
N THR A 104 13.97 9.95 -16.71
CA THR A 104 15.26 10.63 -16.98
C THR A 104 15.73 11.46 -15.78
N SER A 105 16.99 11.90 -15.77
CA SER A 105 17.57 12.81 -14.77
C SER A 105 18.69 13.69 -15.33
N SER A 106 19.10 14.70 -14.56
CA SER A 106 20.23 15.59 -14.89
C SER A 106 21.60 14.90 -15.07
N PHE A 107 21.71 13.60 -14.76
CA PHE A 107 22.96 12.82 -14.83
C PHE A 107 22.87 11.55 -15.70
N TYR A 108 21.67 11.17 -16.16
CA TYR A 108 21.54 10.14 -17.20
C TYR A 108 21.62 10.79 -18.59
N LYS A 109 22.81 10.77 -19.20
CA LYS A 109 22.91 11.00 -20.66
C LYS A 109 22.09 9.91 -21.36
N SER A 110 21.09 10.32 -22.13
CA SER A 110 20.31 9.40 -22.97
C SER A 110 21.25 8.71 -23.96
N ARG A 111 21.38 7.39 -23.87
CA ARG A 111 21.98 6.60 -24.96
C ARG A 111 20.90 6.53 -26.04
N THR A 112 21.06 7.31 -27.10
CA THR A 112 20.25 7.21 -28.32
C THR A 112 20.26 5.75 -28.80
N VAL A 113 19.10 5.09 -28.73
CA VAL A 113 18.97 3.68 -29.09
C VAL A 113 18.85 3.56 -30.62
N THR A 114 19.97 3.83 -31.30
CA THR A 114 20.16 3.40 -32.69
C THR A 114 20.31 1.88 -32.65
N ARG A 115 19.20 1.16 -32.78
CA ARG A 115 19.19 -0.29 -33.04
C ARG A 115 19.18 -0.51 -34.55
N PRO A 116 20.27 -1.03 -35.15
CA PRO A 116 20.11 -2.01 -36.20
C PRO A 116 19.21 -3.13 -35.67
N VAL A 117 18.15 -3.48 -36.39
CA VAL A 117 17.40 -4.72 -36.14
C VAL A 117 18.10 -5.81 -36.93
N GLU A 118 19.15 -6.37 -36.33
CA GLU A 118 19.79 -7.58 -36.84
C GLU A 118 19.33 -8.75 -35.96
N GLN A 119 18.68 -9.73 -36.59
CA GLN A 119 17.92 -10.78 -35.94
C GLN A 119 18.58 -12.14 -36.25
N PRO A 120 19.33 -12.74 -35.32
CA PRO A 120 19.94 -14.05 -35.55
C PRO A 120 18.87 -15.14 -35.54
N THR A 121 18.44 -15.57 -36.73
CA THR A 121 17.65 -16.78 -36.93
C THR A 121 18.39 -17.98 -36.35
N ARG A 122 17.71 -18.82 -35.56
CA ARG A 122 18.21 -20.17 -35.20
C ARG A 122 17.08 -21.20 -35.28
N PRO A 123 17.32 -22.42 -35.82
CA PRO A 123 16.22 -23.27 -36.27
C PRO A 123 15.49 -24.05 -35.16
N GLN A 124 14.26 -24.43 -35.47
CA GLN A 124 13.48 -25.48 -34.83
C GLN A 124 14.16 -26.86 -34.99
N PRO A 125 13.99 -27.75 -33.99
CA PRO A 125 13.70 -29.14 -34.31
C PRO A 125 12.47 -29.65 -33.53
N GLU A 126 11.53 -30.26 -34.24
CA GLU A 126 10.58 -31.24 -33.70
C GLU A 126 11.21 -32.65 -33.87
N PRO A 127 10.79 -33.67 -33.11
CA PRO A 127 9.58 -34.39 -33.52
C PRO A 127 8.64 -34.83 -32.37
N SER A 128 7.36 -34.89 -32.71
CA SER A 128 6.27 -35.61 -32.02
C SER A 128 6.33 -37.14 -32.34
N PRO A 129 5.39 -38.02 -31.92
CA PRO A 129 4.17 -37.81 -31.13
C PRO A 129 3.91 -38.78 -29.96
N THR A 130 3.02 -38.43 -29.03
CA THR A 130 2.19 -39.43 -28.32
C THR A 130 0.77 -38.91 -28.08
N ARG A 131 -0.16 -39.64 -28.67
CA ARG A 131 -1.61 -39.45 -28.70
C ARG A 131 -2.24 -39.37 -27.30
N SER A 132 -3.18 -38.44 -27.11
CA SER A 132 -4.05 -38.34 -25.93
C SER A 132 -5.51 -38.32 -26.37
N ASP A 133 -6.14 -39.48 -26.54
CA ASP A 133 -7.59 -39.57 -26.74
C ASP A 133 -8.32 -39.34 -25.42
N ALA A 134 -9.42 -38.58 -25.46
CA ALA A 134 -10.23 -38.29 -24.27
C ALA A 134 -11.33 -39.34 -24.09
N ALA A 135 -11.52 -39.81 -22.85
CA ALA A 135 -12.60 -40.73 -22.49
C ALA A 135 -13.24 -40.40 -21.13
N MET A 136 -14.53 -40.09 -21.21
CA MET A 136 -15.58 -40.42 -20.24
C MET A 136 -15.59 -41.94 -19.91
N GLU A 137 -16.23 -42.50 -18.86
CA GLU A 137 -17.32 -42.07 -17.95
C GLU A 137 -17.31 -42.91 -16.64
N VAL A 138 -18.10 -42.50 -15.62
CA VAL A 138 -18.87 -43.32 -14.63
C VAL A 138 -18.27 -44.53 -13.87
N SER A 139 -18.45 -44.53 -12.53
CA SER A 139 -19.04 -45.69 -11.81
C SER A 139 -19.74 -45.30 -10.47
N LEU A 140 -20.56 -46.20 -9.91
CA LEU A 140 -21.62 -45.99 -8.91
C LEU A 140 -21.17 -46.19 -7.42
N LYS A 141 -21.75 -45.49 -6.41
CA LYS A 141 -22.80 -45.90 -5.39
C LYS A 141 -22.65 -47.32 -4.78
N THR A 142 -22.93 -47.64 -3.51
CA THR A 142 -23.66 -47.05 -2.33
C THR A 142 -22.91 -47.46 -1.01
N SER A 143 -23.22 -47.23 0.29
CA SER A 143 -24.41 -46.97 1.18
C SER A 143 -23.95 -46.18 2.46
N ARG A 144 -24.75 -45.66 3.43
CA ARG A 144 -25.91 -46.09 4.29
C ARG A 144 -25.53 -47.10 5.42
N VAL A 145 -25.69 -46.87 6.74
CA VAL A 145 -26.75 -46.36 7.71
C VAL A 145 -27.82 -47.40 8.11
N PRO A 146 -28.54 -47.36 9.28
CA PRO A 146 -28.59 -46.42 10.44
C PRO A 146 -27.45 -46.70 11.47
N PRO A 147 -27.50 -46.63 12.84
CA PRO A 147 -28.60 -46.40 13.84
C PRO A 147 -29.09 -44.94 14.03
N THR A 148 -29.80 -44.64 15.16
CA THR A 148 -30.44 -43.34 15.52
C THR A 148 -30.74 -43.26 17.04
N GLN A 149 -31.08 -42.08 17.58
CA GLN A 149 -31.44 -41.70 19.00
C GLN A 149 -30.23 -41.38 19.92
N THR A 150 -30.17 -40.30 20.73
CA THR A 150 -31.08 -39.12 20.94
C THR A 150 -30.22 -37.81 21.07
N THR A 151 -30.40 -36.72 21.85
CA THR A 151 -31.28 -36.32 22.97
C THR A 151 -31.67 -34.82 22.90
N GLN A 152 -31.34 -33.94 23.88
CA GLN A 152 -31.89 -32.58 24.06
C GLN A 152 -30.93 -31.59 24.77
N THR A 153 -31.13 -30.29 24.52
CA THR A 153 -30.99 -29.08 25.36
C THR A 153 -30.20 -29.11 26.69
N THR A 154 -29.10 -28.32 26.77
CA THR A 154 -28.67 -27.54 27.97
C THR A 154 -27.68 -26.46 27.48
N GLN A 155 -27.99 -25.16 27.49
CA GLN A 155 -27.76 -24.22 28.60
C GLN A 155 -26.44 -24.43 29.35
N THR A 156 -25.42 -23.63 29.05
CA THR A 156 -24.19 -23.51 29.86
C THR A 156 -24.38 -22.43 30.92
N LEU A 157 -24.27 -22.80 32.20
CA LEU A 157 -24.50 -21.90 33.34
C LEU A 157 -23.28 -21.01 33.64
N SER A 158 -23.56 -19.83 34.20
CA SER A 158 -22.56 -18.96 34.81
C SER A 158 -22.31 -19.36 36.27
N PRO A 159 -21.06 -19.36 36.75
CA PRO A 159 -20.75 -19.27 38.17
C PRO A 159 -20.64 -17.79 38.58
N GLN A 160 -21.62 -17.28 39.35
CA GLN A 160 -21.62 -15.92 39.88
C GLN A 160 -21.40 -15.93 41.40
N GLN A 161 -20.22 -15.45 41.84
CA GLN A 161 -19.96 -14.96 43.19
C GLN A 161 -19.28 -13.58 43.01
N THR A 162 -19.87 -12.44 43.37
CA THR A 162 -20.54 -12.03 44.62
C THR A 162 -19.54 -11.75 45.75
N THR A 163 -18.93 -10.57 45.65
CA THR A 163 -18.33 -9.84 46.79
C THR A 163 -18.75 -8.37 46.66
N ALA A 164 -18.83 -7.65 47.79
CA ALA A 164 -19.50 -6.34 47.85
C ALA A 164 -18.73 -5.22 47.09
N PRO A 165 -19.45 -4.20 46.57
CA PRO A 165 -18.84 -3.12 45.81
C PRO A 165 -18.09 -2.13 46.71
N VAL A 166 -16.77 -2.24 46.76
CA VAL A 166 -15.91 -1.08 47.00
C VAL A 166 -15.68 -0.40 45.65
N GLU A 167 -16.72 0.26 45.12
CA GLU A 167 -16.61 1.01 43.87
C GLU A 167 -15.62 2.17 44.09
N SER A 168 -14.37 1.95 43.68
CA SER A 168 -13.36 2.98 43.80
C SER A 168 -13.68 4.11 42.83
N ALA A 169 -13.50 5.36 43.26
CA ALA A 169 -13.74 6.53 42.41
C ALA A 169 -12.77 6.65 41.20
N ALA A 170 -12.00 5.59 40.89
CA ALA A 170 -11.24 5.41 39.66
C ALA A 170 -12.06 4.62 38.61
N GLU A 171 -12.88 3.65 39.01
CA GLU A 171 -13.79 2.93 38.10
C GLU A 171 -14.91 3.84 37.59
N THR A 172 -15.58 4.59 38.47
CA THR A 172 -16.63 5.55 38.09
C THR A 172 -16.12 6.59 37.10
N LEU A 173 -14.86 7.01 37.27
CA LEU A 173 -14.19 7.96 36.36
C LEU A 173 -13.83 7.29 35.03
N ALA A 174 -13.32 6.05 35.06
CA ALA A 174 -12.97 5.31 33.87
C ALA A 174 -14.19 4.97 33.01
N GLN A 175 -15.32 4.57 33.61
CA GLN A 175 -16.56 4.33 32.88
C GLN A 175 -17.06 5.56 32.11
N ARG A 176 -16.77 6.78 32.59
CA ARG A 176 -17.18 8.04 31.93
C ARG A 176 -16.19 8.57 30.88
N HIS A 177 -14.88 8.38 31.09
CA HIS A 177 -13.85 9.02 30.25
C HIS A 177 -13.03 8.05 29.38
N CYS A 178 -13.05 6.74 29.66
CA CYS A 178 -12.22 5.76 28.95
C CYS A 178 -13.01 5.03 27.86
N TRP A 179 -12.37 4.81 26.71
CA TRP A 179 -12.97 4.04 25.61
C TRP A 179 -13.22 2.59 26.04
N ARG A 180 -14.37 1.99 25.68
CA ARG A 180 -14.78 0.64 26.13
C ARG A 180 -13.69 -0.43 25.94
N SER A 181 -12.97 -0.39 24.82
CA SER A 181 -11.89 -1.35 24.49
C SER A 181 -10.56 -1.12 25.24
N LEU A 182 -10.44 -0.04 26.02
CA LEU A 182 -9.21 0.41 26.68
C LEU A 182 -9.37 0.63 28.20
N GLN A 183 -10.54 0.32 28.76
CA GLN A 183 -10.90 0.52 30.18
C GLN A 183 -9.80 0.05 31.14
N GLY A 184 -9.30 -1.18 31.02
CA GLY A 184 -8.29 -1.74 31.93
C GLY A 184 -6.90 -1.08 31.89
N ILE A 185 -6.51 -0.46 30.78
CA ILE A 185 -5.27 0.34 30.71
C ILE A 185 -5.53 1.73 31.31
N CYS A 186 -6.73 2.28 31.08
CA CYS A 186 -7.12 3.60 31.53
C CYS A 186 -7.32 3.66 33.06
N THR A 187 -7.93 2.64 33.68
CA THR A 187 -8.01 2.50 35.14
C THR A 187 -6.62 2.38 35.78
N TYR A 188 -5.70 1.63 35.16
CA TYR A 188 -4.32 1.50 35.64
C TYR A 188 -3.60 2.86 35.63
N VAL A 189 -3.70 3.63 34.55
CA VAL A 189 -3.10 4.97 34.43
C VAL A 189 -3.74 5.97 35.40
N ILE A 190 -5.07 5.95 35.59
CA ILE A 190 -5.76 6.78 36.59
C ILE A 190 -5.34 6.39 38.03
N GLY A 191 -5.09 5.11 38.29
CA GLY A 191 -4.57 4.62 39.57
C GLY A 191 -3.11 5.02 39.84
N LEU A 192 -2.30 5.18 38.78
CA LEU A 192 -0.92 5.65 38.88
C LEU A 192 -0.89 7.14 39.27
N PHE A 193 -1.62 8.00 38.55
CA PHE A 193 -1.74 9.45 38.83
C PHE A 193 -2.54 9.79 40.11
N ARG A 194 -2.85 8.82 40.96
CA ARG A 194 -3.43 8.98 42.31
C ARG A 194 -2.54 8.41 43.42
N ARG A 195 -1.29 8.05 43.10
CA ARG A 195 -0.26 7.59 44.04
C ARG A 195 0.97 8.51 44.09
N GLU A 196 0.94 9.59 43.34
CA GLU A 196 1.80 10.77 43.44
C GLU A 196 0.98 11.91 44.07
#